data_AF-A0A4Y7TBB0-F1
#
_entry.id   AF-A0A4Y7TBB0-F1
#
_cell.length_a   1.000
_cell.length_b   1.000
_cell.length_c   1.000
_cell.angle_alpha   90.00
_cell.angle_beta   90.00
_cell.angle_gamma   90.00
#
_symmetry.space_group_name_H-M   'P 1'
#
loop_
_entity.id
_entity.type
_entity.pdbx_description
1 polymer ?
#
loop_
_entity_poly.entity_id
_entity_poly.type
_entity_poly.pdbx_seq_one_letter_code
_entity_poly.pdbx_strand_id
1 'polypeptide(L)'
;MALVPSDLLSSLHAVHSLTSLCSRLQSFLSHQTQCCFFTYTDPRRRFSSNSLNPPHPALLGSIYLLGCHFLGPSSSHAPLTSPLLNNAVRDVLQAVGSARPPIDVVQACCLIGQYYYFTGDKVQGYRHAFAAARMATTLGLHQLSRERDAWAAGSELFGSEGGGPWANERENEIAVFWQVFTVDRMWSAAYGLVAALPDESSPSRRITTPFPAN
;
A
#
# COMPACT_ATOMS: atom_id res chain seq x y z
N MET A 1 25.26 -42.24 -13.01
CA MET A 1 25.09 -40.82 -12.66
C MET A 1 23.83 -40.33 -13.40
N ALA A 2 22.68 -40.37 -12.74
CA ALA A 2 21.40 -40.04 -13.38
C ALA A 2 21.28 -38.51 -13.51
N LEU A 3 21.19 -38.03 -14.75
CA LEU A 3 20.89 -36.62 -15.06
C LEU A 3 19.45 -36.35 -14.63
N VAL A 4 19.26 -35.48 -13.64
CA VAL A 4 17.93 -34.98 -13.28
C VAL A 4 17.38 -34.19 -14.47
N PRO A 5 16.15 -34.45 -14.94
CA PRO A 5 15.56 -33.73 -16.07
C PRO A 5 15.49 -32.22 -15.78
N SER A 6 15.85 -31.39 -16.76
CA SER A 6 15.82 -29.92 -16.67
C SER A 6 14.45 -29.36 -16.24
N ASP A 7 13.37 -30.07 -16.55
CA ASP A 7 12.00 -29.68 -16.24
C ASP A 7 11.68 -29.84 -14.73
N LEU A 8 12.26 -30.85 -14.08
CA LEU A 8 12.12 -31.08 -12.64
C LEU A 8 12.87 -30.01 -11.83
N LEU A 9 14.06 -29.61 -12.29
CA LEU A 9 14.84 -28.51 -11.70
C LEU A 9 14.11 -27.16 -11.82
N SER A 10 13.51 -26.89 -12.98
CA SER A 10 12.72 -25.67 -13.21
C SER A 10 11.46 -25.64 -12.34
N SER A 11 10.77 -26.77 -12.20
CA SER A 11 9.61 -26.92 -11.33
C SER A 11 9.97 -26.75 -9.85
N LEU A 12 11.06 -27.37 -9.37
CA LEU A 12 11.54 -27.23 -8.00
C LEU A 12 11.96 -25.79 -7.67
N HIS A 13 12.61 -25.09 -8.61
CA HIS A 13 12.96 -23.68 -8.44
C HIS A 13 11.71 -22.78 -8.39
N ALA A 14 10.70 -23.07 -9.22
CA ALA A 14 9.42 -22.37 -9.17
C ALA A 14 8.69 -22.60 -7.83
N VAL A 15 8.66 -23.82 -7.31
CA VAL A 15 8.06 -24.15 -6.01
C VAL A 15 8.78 -23.46 -4.84
N HIS A 16 10.12 -23.44 -4.83
CA HIS A 16 10.88 -22.72 -3.82
C HIS A 16 10.63 -21.20 -3.89
N SER A 17 10.57 -20.64 -5.10
CA SER A 17 10.27 -19.22 -5.32
C SER A 17 8.87 -18.84 -4.81
N LEU A 18 7.85 -19.65 -5.12
CA LEU A 18 6.48 -19.46 -4.65
C LEU A 18 6.37 -19.58 -3.13
N THR A 19 7.00 -20.60 -2.54
CA THR A 19 7.03 -20.77 -1.08
C THR A 19 7.68 -19.57 -0.37
N SER A 20 8.76 -19.03 -0.96
CA SER A 20 9.42 -17.83 -0.47
C SER A 20 8.56 -16.56 -0.62
N LEU A 21 7.78 -16.41 -1.69
CA LEU A 21 6.85 -15.28 -1.84
C LEU A 21 5.71 -15.36 -0.81
N CYS A 22 5.16 -16.56 -0.61
CA CYS A 22 4.11 -16.81 0.38
C CYS A 22 4.59 -16.50 1.81
N SER A 23 5.81 -16.91 2.18
CA SER A 23 6.34 -16.64 3.52
C SER A 23 6.55 -15.14 3.78
N ARG A 24 6.99 -14.37 2.78
CA ARG A 24 7.12 -12.90 2.85
C ARG A 24 5.78 -12.21 3.00
N LEU A 25 4.80 -12.60 2.19
CA LEU A 25 3.43 -12.09 2.31
C LEU A 25 2.87 -12.37 3.70
N GLN A 26 2.98 -13.61 4.17
CA GLN A 26 2.49 -14.01 5.49
C GLN A 26 3.18 -13.23 6.61
N SER A 27 4.50 -13.03 6.52
CA SER A 27 5.27 -12.23 7.48
C SER A 27 4.77 -10.78 7.53
N PHE A 28 4.58 -10.15 6.37
CA PHE A 28 4.01 -8.81 6.30
C PHE A 28 2.60 -8.74 6.89
N LEU A 29 1.71 -9.68 6.53
CA LEU A 29 0.33 -9.69 7.01
C LEU A 29 0.24 -9.85 8.52
N SER A 30 1.16 -10.61 9.13
CA SER A 30 1.29 -10.71 10.60
C SER A 30 1.68 -9.38 11.26
N HIS A 31 2.31 -8.46 10.52
CA HIS A 31 2.81 -7.16 11.00
C HIS A 31 2.10 -5.96 10.34
N GLN A 32 0.99 -6.18 9.63
CA GLN A 32 0.34 -5.15 8.82
C GLN A 32 -0.09 -3.93 9.65
N THR A 33 -0.51 -4.15 10.90
CA THR A 33 -0.92 -3.09 11.82
C THR A 33 0.26 -2.21 12.24
N GLN A 34 1.46 -2.78 12.40
CA GLN A 34 2.69 -2.02 12.66
C GLN A 34 3.04 -1.13 11.46
N CYS A 35 2.66 -1.57 10.25
CA CYS A 35 2.84 -0.81 9.01
C CYS A 35 1.70 0.21 8.77
N CYS A 36 0.73 0.33 9.68
CA CYS A 36 -0.51 1.10 9.47
C CYS A 36 -1.23 0.73 8.17
N PHE A 37 -1.09 -0.52 7.73
CA PHE A 37 -1.65 -0.99 6.48
C PHE A 37 -3.10 -1.38 6.70
N PHE A 38 -4.00 -0.62 6.08
CA PHE A 38 -5.44 -0.86 6.15
C PHE A 38 -5.95 -1.25 4.76
N THR A 39 -6.74 -2.31 4.70
CA THR A 39 -7.43 -2.75 3.49
C THR A 39 -8.85 -3.12 3.84
N TYR A 40 -9.77 -2.86 2.92
CA TYR A 40 -11.15 -3.29 3.09
C TYR A 40 -11.35 -4.76 2.67
N THR A 41 -10.74 -5.15 1.56
CA THR A 41 -10.79 -6.54 1.07
C THR A 41 -9.79 -7.41 1.83
N ASP A 42 -10.08 -8.72 1.96
CA ASP A 42 -9.14 -9.71 2.50
C ASP A 42 -7.78 -9.60 1.78
N PRO A 43 -6.70 -9.17 2.48
CA PRO A 43 -5.38 -9.02 1.88
C PRO A 43 -4.90 -10.31 1.21
N ARG A 44 -5.20 -11.47 1.79
CA ARG A 44 -4.74 -12.76 1.25
C ARG A 44 -5.33 -13.05 -0.12
N ARG A 45 -6.57 -12.63 -0.36
CA ARG A 45 -7.23 -12.77 -1.66
C ARG A 45 -6.69 -11.75 -2.67
N ARG A 46 -6.51 -10.49 -2.25
CA ARG A 46 -5.99 -9.41 -3.11
C ARG A 46 -4.57 -9.68 -3.60
N PHE A 47 -3.71 -10.18 -2.72
CA PHE A 47 -2.29 -10.44 -3.01
C PHE A 47 -2.01 -11.88 -3.47
N SER A 48 -3.05 -12.68 -3.71
CA SER A 48 -2.91 -14.02 -4.27
C SER A 48 -2.55 -13.96 -5.75
N SER A 49 -1.73 -14.91 -6.21
CA SER A 49 -1.35 -15.04 -7.63
C SER A 49 -2.53 -15.22 -8.59
N ASN A 50 -3.70 -15.64 -8.06
CA ASN A 50 -4.93 -15.86 -8.84
C ASN A 50 -5.92 -14.67 -8.76
N SER A 51 -5.48 -13.50 -8.31
CA SER A 51 -6.35 -12.32 -8.24
C SER A 51 -6.77 -11.86 -9.65
N LEU A 52 -8.06 -11.59 -9.84
CA LEU A 52 -8.62 -11.06 -11.09
C LEU A 52 -8.15 -9.64 -11.40
N ASN A 53 -7.75 -8.87 -10.38
CA ASN A 53 -7.24 -7.51 -10.52
C ASN A 53 -5.94 -7.38 -9.70
N PRO A 54 -4.80 -7.79 -10.27
CA PRO A 54 -3.55 -7.84 -9.53
C PRO A 54 -3.14 -6.43 -9.08
N PRO A 55 -2.58 -6.30 -7.86
CA PRO A 55 -2.13 -5.02 -7.34
C PRO A 55 -0.98 -4.47 -8.18
N HIS A 56 -0.84 -3.14 -8.17
CA HIS A 56 0.28 -2.49 -8.84
C HIS A 56 1.64 -3.05 -8.35
N PRO A 57 2.63 -3.28 -9.24
CA PRO A 57 3.90 -3.90 -8.87
C PRO A 57 4.65 -3.13 -7.77
N ALA A 58 4.54 -1.81 -7.73
CA ALA A 58 5.07 -0.99 -6.64
C ALA A 58 4.55 -1.41 -5.25
N LEU A 59 3.25 -1.67 -5.13
CA LEU A 59 2.63 -2.07 -3.87
C LEU A 59 3.09 -3.47 -3.48
N LEU A 60 3.04 -4.41 -4.43
CA LEU A 60 3.47 -5.79 -4.19
C LEU A 60 4.95 -5.87 -3.78
N GLY A 61 5.82 -5.13 -4.47
CA GLY A 61 7.23 -5.00 -4.13
C GLY A 61 7.46 -4.44 -2.73
N SER A 62 6.67 -3.44 -2.32
CA SER A 62 6.75 -2.84 -0.98
C SER A 62 6.28 -3.77 0.13
N ILE A 63 5.23 -4.57 -0.13
CA ILE A 63 4.75 -5.62 0.78
C ILE A 63 5.82 -6.69 0.98
N TYR A 64 6.43 -7.17 -0.11
CA TYR A 64 7.50 -8.16 -0.01
C TYR A 64 8.76 -7.61 0.64
N LEU A 65 9.09 -6.33 0.42
CA LEU A 65 10.19 -5.65 1.09
C LEU A 65 10.00 -5.67 2.62
N LEU A 66 8.84 -5.25 3.11
CA LEU A 66 8.53 -5.27 4.55
C LEU A 66 8.43 -6.70 5.08
N GLY A 67 7.87 -7.63 4.31
CA GLY A 67 7.88 -9.05 4.64
C GLY A 67 9.29 -9.61 4.87
N CYS A 68 10.24 -9.27 3.98
CA CYS A 68 11.67 -9.59 4.16
C CYS A 68 12.24 -8.94 5.43
N HIS A 69 11.92 -7.67 5.68
CA HIS A 69 12.38 -6.94 6.85
C HIS A 69 11.97 -7.65 8.15
N PHE A 70 10.70 -8.07 8.28
CA PHE A 70 10.20 -8.76 9.47
C PHE A 70 10.69 -10.20 9.62
N LEU A 71 11.06 -10.89 8.53
CA LEU A 71 11.72 -12.20 8.61
C LEU A 71 13.15 -12.10 9.19
N GLY A 72 13.71 -10.89 9.20
CA GLY A 72 14.97 -10.58 9.87
C GLY A 72 16.23 -10.96 9.08
N PRO A 73 17.41 -10.52 9.58
CA PRO A 73 18.69 -10.63 8.88
C PRO A 73 19.21 -12.07 8.74
N SER A 74 18.76 -12.96 9.64
CA SER A 74 19.14 -14.38 9.65
C SER A 74 18.40 -15.21 8.60
N SER A 75 17.43 -14.61 7.90
CA SER A 75 16.74 -15.26 6.79
C SER A 75 17.62 -15.23 5.53
N SER A 76 17.53 -16.27 4.70
CA SER A 76 18.18 -16.31 3.38
C SER A 76 17.70 -15.22 2.40
N HIS A 77 16.77 -14.37 2.85
CA HIS A 77 16.08 -13.33 2.08
C HIS A 77 16.65 -11.93 2.29
N ALA A 78 17.56 -11.73 3.25
CA ALA A 78 18.21 -10.43 3.48
C ALA A 78 18.84 -9.80 2.21
N PRO A 79 19.48 -10.57 1.30
CA PRO A 79 20.03 -10.01 0.06
C PRO A 79 18.98 -9.46 -0.92
N LEU A 80 17.72 -9.89 -0.81
CA LEU A 80 16.63 -9.49 -1.71
C LEU A 80 16.01 -8.13 -1.33
N THR A 81 16.29 -7.61 -0.13
CA THR A 81 15.73 -6.35 0.37
C THR A 81 16.10 -5.17 -0.53
N SER A 82 17.37 -5.06 -0.91
CA SER A 82 17.85 -3.98 -1.79
C SER A 82 17.24 -3.98 -3.20
N PRO A 83 17.22 -5.10 -3.95
CA PRO A 83 16.58 -5.12 -5.27
C PRO A 83 15.05 -4.91 -5.18
N LEU A 84 14.37 -5.41 -4.15
CA LEU A 84 12.93 -5.15 -3.94
C LEU A 84 12.65 -3.67 -3.73
N LEU A 85 13.44 -3.01 -2.88
CA LEU A 85 13.33 -1.57 -2.64
C LEU A 85 13.58 -0.76 -3.92
N ASN A 86 14.67 -1.06 -4.64
CA ASN A 86 15.00 -0.36 -5.89
C ASN A 86 13.93 -0.52 -6.96
N ASN A 87 13.34 -1.71 -7.06
CA ASN A 87 12.24 -1.96 -7.99
C ASN A 87 10.97 -1.21 -7.58
N ALA A 88 10.57 -1.30 -6.31
CA ALA A 88 9.38 -0.61 -5.82
C ALA A 88 9.48 0.92 -5.98
N VAL A 89 10.64 1.51 -5.67
CA VAL A 89 10.88 2.94 -5.87
C VAL A 89 10.83 3.31 -7.36
N ARG A 90 11.40 2.50 -8.24
CA ARG A 90 11.33 2.71 -9.70
C ARG A 90 9.88 2.70 -10.18
N ASP A 91 9.09 1.72 -9.76
CA ASP A 91 7.69 1.56 -10.16
C ASP A 91 6.82 2.72 -9.64
N VAL A 92 7.09 3.21 -8.42
CA VAL A 92 6.48 4.45 -7.90
C VAL A 92 6.81 5.63 -8.81
N LEU A 93 8.09 5.86 -9.12
CA LEU A 93 8.50 7.02 -9.92
C LEU A 93 7.90 6.99 -11.33
N GLN A 94 7.77 5.81 -11.93
CA GLN A 94 7.12 5.65 -13.23
C GLN A 94 5.62 6.00 -13.15
N ALA A 95 4.93 5.54 -12.11
CA ALA A 95 3.50 5.78 -11.97
C ALA A 95 3.14 7.21 -11.55
N VAL A 96 4.01 7.90 -10.81
CA VAL A 96 3.84 9.31 -10.44
C VAL A 96 3.83 10.25 -11.66
N GLY A 97 4.45 9.84 -12.77
CA GLY A 97 4.39 10.59 -14.03
C GLY A 97 3.01 10.58 -14.73
N SER A 98 2.07 9.76 -14.26
CA SER A 98 0.71 9.72 -14.80
C SER A 98 -0.16 10.86 -14.26
N ALA A 99 -1.16 11.29 -15.04
CA ALA A 99 -2.07 12.37 -14.64
C ALA A 99 -2.87 12.05 -13.35
N ARG A 100 -3.12 10.76 -13.10
CA ARG A 100 -3.78 10.26 -11.89
C ARG A 100 -3.07 8.98 -11.44
N PRO A 101 -2.13 9.04 -10.48
CA PRO A 101 -1.42 7.85 -10.04
C PRO A 101 -2.42 6.84 -9.43
N PRO A 102 -2.22 5.52 -9.68
CA PRO A 102 -3.03 4.48 -9.04
C PRO A 102 -2.98 4.59 -7.52
N ILE A 103 -4.08 4.27 -6.85
CA ILE A 103 -4.14 4.33 -5.39
C ILE A 103 -3.14 3.39 -4.70
N ASP A 104 -2.86 2.24 -5.34
CA ASP A 104 -1.83 1.30 -4.91
C ASP A 104 -0.44 1.95 -4.83
N VAL A 105 -0.15 2.96 -5.65
CA VAL A 105 1.13 3.70 -5.64
C VAL A 105 1.22 4.62 -4.42
N VAL A 106 0.09 5.16 -3.97
CA VAL A 106 0.00 5.93 -2.71
C VAL A 106 0.31 5.01 -1.53
N GLN A 107 -0.31 3.83 -1.49
CA GLN A 107 -0.02 2.83 -0.45
C GLN A 107 1.42 2.36 -0.51
N ALA A 108 1.96 2.10 -1.71
CA ALA A 108 3.35 1.70 -1.90
C ALA A 108 4.32 2.75 -1.33
N CYS A 109 4.10 4.04 -1.64
CA CYS A 109 4.91 5.12 -1.06
C CYS A 109 4.84 5.13 0.47
N CYS A 110 3.66 4.91 1.04
CA CYS A 110 3.48 4.87 2.48
C CYS A 110 4.27 3.71 3.11
N LEU A 111 4.23 2.51 2.49
CA LEU A 111 4.97 1.33 2.94
C LEU A 111 6.50 1.47 2.77
N ILE A 112 6.97 2.08 1.67
CA ILE A 112 8.39 2.40 1.50
C ILE A 112 8.85 3.38 2.58
N GLY A 113 8.03 4.39 2.89
CA GLY A 113 8.27 5.31 4.00
C GLY A 113 8.43 4.58 5.34
N GLN A 114 7.50 3.65 5.64
CA GLN A 114 7.57 2.81 6.83
C GLN A 114 8.85 1.99 6.91
N TYR A 115 9.27 1.35 5.79
CA TYR A 115 10.53 0.61 5.74
C TYR A 115 11.74 1.49 6.11
N TYR A 116 11.81 2.70 5.55
CA TYR A 116 12.90 3.63 5.87
C TYR A 116 12.85 4.10 7.34
N TYR A 117 11.66 4.34 7.89
CA TYR A 117 11.53 4.65 9.31
C TYR A 117 11.94 3.49 10.23
N PHE A 118 11.57 2.25 9.90
CA PHE A 118 11.99 1.05 10.66
C PHE A 118 13.50 0.79 10.59
N THR A 119 14.13 1.13 9.46
CA THR A 119 15.58 1.01 9.28
C THR A 119 16.36 2.22 9.78
N GLY A 120 15.68 3.28 10.23
CA GLY A 120 16.26 4.47 10.83
C GLY A 120 16.64 5.59 9.86
N ASP A 121 16.40 5.44 8.56
CA ASP A 121 16.60 6.52 7.57
C ASP A 121 15.39 7.46 7.55
N LYS A 122 15.37 8.37 8.51
CA LYS A 122 14.27 9.32 8.74
C LYS A 122 14.03 10.24 7.54
N VAL A 123 15.09 10.61 6.81
CA VAL A 123 15.00 11.54 5.69
C VAL A 123 14.28 10.89 4.52
N GLN A 124 14.68 9.66 4.14
CA GLN A 124 13.97 8.94 3.07
C GLN A 124 12.55 8.56 3.51
N GLY A 125 12.38 8.14 4.77
CA GLY A 125 11.06 7.87 5.34
C GLY A 125 10.10 9.06 5.20
N TYR A 126 10.56 10.25 5.60
CA TYR A 126 9.79 11.48 5.47
C TYR A 126 9.48 11.84 4.02
N ARG A 127 10.46 11.73 3.11
CA ARG A 127 10.24 12.02 1.69
C ARG A 127 9.12 11.17 1.08
N HIS A 128 9.12 9.87 1.37
CA HIS A 128 8.11 8.95 0.86
C HIS A 128 6.73 9.15 1.52
N ALA A 129 6.69 9.35 2.84
CA ALA A 129 5.44 9.66 3.55
C ALA A 129 4.82 10.99 3.08
N PHE A 130 5.64 12.03 2.89
CA PHE A 130 5.21 13.32 2.37
C PHE A 130 4.69 13.23 0.93
N ALA A 131 5.36 12.45 0.07
CA ALA A 131 4.88 12.18 -1.28
C ALA A 131 3.52 11.46 -1.27
N ALA A 132 3.34 10.46 -0.40
CA ALA A 132 2.06 9.78 -0.23
C ALA A 132 0.94 10.75 0.19
N ALA A 133 1.21 11.61 1.19
CA ALA A 133 0.26 12.64 1.65
C ALA A 133 -0.15 13.61 0.54
N ARG A 134 0.80 14.06 -0.28
CA ARG A 134 0.51 14.91 -1.43
C ARG A 134 -0.32 14.21 -2.48
N MET A 135 0.03 12.97 -2.85
CA MET A 135 -0.78 12.21 -3.81
C MET A 135 -2.19 11.96 -3.29
N ALA A 136 -2.35 11.60 -2.01
CA ALA A 136 -3.66 11.42 -1.41
C ALA A 136 -4.51 12.71 -1.47
N THR A 137 -3.90 13.86 -1.21
CA THR A 137 -4.57 15.17 -1.31
C THR A 137 -4.94 15.51 -2.77
N THR A 138 -4.02 15.30 -3.72
CA THR A 138 -4.27 15.54 -5.16
C THR A 138 -5.37 14.64 -5.72
N LEU A 139 -5.46 13.40 -5.24
CA LEU A 139 -6.52 12.45 -5.59
C LEU A 139 -7.86 12.77 -4.92
N GLY A 140 -7.88 13.70 -3.94
CA GLY A 140 -9.07 14.07 -3.18
C GLY A 140 -9.45 13.04 -2.10
N LEU A 141 -8.52 12.18 -1.68
CA LEU A 141 -8.78 11.11 -0.71
C LEU A 141 -9.07 11.64 0.70
N HIS A 142 -8.76 12.91 1.00
CA HIS A 142 -9.10 13.59 2.25
C HIS A 142 -10.53 14.13 2.28
N GLN A 143 -11.22 14.13 1.13
CA GLN A 143 -12.56 14.73 0.97
C GLN A 143 -13.60 13.74 0.42
N LEU A 144 -13.68 12.57 1.03
CA LEU A 144 -14.59 11.49 0.61
C LEU A 144 -15.96 11.53 1.32
N SER A 145 -16.53 12.73 1.53
CA SER A 145 -17.80 12.90 2.26
C SER A 145 -18.96 12.13 1.61
N ARG A 146 -19.80 11.49 2.45
CA ARG A 146 -21.06 10.80 2.05
C ARG A 146 -22.02 11.70 1.27
N GLU A 147 -22.01 13.01 1.50
CA GLU A 147 -22.92 13.95 0.84
C GLU A 147 -22.60 14.13 -0.66
N ARG A 148 -21.33 14.06 -1.04
CA ARG A 148 -20.91 14.05 -2.46
C ARG A 148 -21.46 12.82 -3.17
N ASP A 149 -21.57 11.72 -2.44
CA ASP A 149 -22.05 10.43 -2.95
C ASP A 149 -23.58 10.44 -3.11
N ALA A 150 -24.34 11.13 -2.25
CA ALA A 150 -25.80 11.29 -2.41
C ALA A 150 -26.17 12.09 -3.68
N TRP A 151 -25.36 13.10 -4.04
CA TRP A 151 -25.55 13.87 -5.27
C TRP A 151 -25.17 13.08 -6.53
N ALA A 152 -24.12 12.25 -6.46
CA ALA A 152 -23.74 11.35 -7.55
C ALA A 152 -24.75 10.19 -7.72
N ALA A 153 -25.21 9.58 -6.62
CA ALA A 153 -26.19 8.51 -6.60
C ALA A 153 -27.61 8.99 -6.99
N GLY A 154 -27.94 10.26 -6.76
CA GLY A 154 -29.17 10.87 -7.29
C GLY A 154 -29.25 10.88 -8.82
N SER A 155 -28.10 10.74 -9.52
CA SER A 155 -28.03 10.55 -10.97
C SER A 155 -28.19 9.09 -11.41
N GLU A 156 -28.12 8.12 -10.48
CA GLU A 156 -28.19 6.68 -10.72
C GLU A 156 -29.45 6.06 -10.09
N LEU A 157 -30.61 6.71 -10.27
CA LEU A 157 -31.94 6.28 -9.78
C LEU A 157 -32.43 4.91 -10.33
N PHE A 158 -31.56 4.10 -10.92
CA PHE A 158 -31.86 2.72 -11.30
C PHE A 158 -30.85 1.74 -10.67
N GLY A 159 -31.14 1.40 -9.40
CA GLY A 159 -30.88 0.07 -8.83
C GLY A 159 -29.44 -0.25 -8.43
N SER A 160 -29.18 -0.30 -7.11
CA SER A 160 -28.75 -1.53 -6.43
C SER A 160 -28.64 -1.28 -4.93
N GLU A 161 -29.62 -1.76 -4.16
CA GLU A 161 -29.44 -2.08 -2.75
C GLU A 161 -28.52 -3.32 -2.66
N GLY A 162 -27.22 -3.08 -2.65
CA GLY A 162 -26.20 -4.13 -2.62
C GLY A 162 -24.93 -3.65 -3.29
N GLY A 163 -23.87 -3.47 -2.51
CA GLY A 163 -22.59 -2.87 -2.90
C GLY A 163 -22.06 -3.41 -4.23
N GLY A 164 -22.09 -2.57 -5.26
CA GLY A 164 -21.45 -2.85 -6.54
C GLY A 164 -19.92 -2.86 -6.43
N PRO A 165 -19.20 -3.15 -7.54
CA PRO A 165 -17.73 -3.08 -7.60
C PRO A 165 -17.15 -1.77 -7.07
N TRP A 166 -17.90 -0.67 -7.19
CA TRP A 166 -17.53 0.67 -6.73
C TRP A 166 -17.53 0.83 -5.21
N ALA A 167 -18.30 0.03 -4.47
CA ALA A 167 -18.33 0.10 -3.01
C ALA A 167 -16.98 -0.32 -2.40
N ASN A 168 -16.42 -1.42 -2.90
CA ASN A 168 -15.13 -1.94 -2.43
C ASN A 168 -13.96 -1.00 -2.78
N GLU A 169 -14.05 -0.29 -3.91
CA GLU A 169 -13.04 0.67 -4.35
C GLU A 169 -13.05 1.88 -3.41
N ARG A 170 -14.25 2.39 -3.09
CA ARG A 170 -14.42 3.50 -2.16
C ARG A 170 -13.93 3.19 -0.75
N GLU A 171 -14.24 2.02 -0.24
CA GLU A 171 -13.76 1.61 1.09
C GLU A 171 -12.24 1.43 1.10
N ASN A 172 -11.66 0.99 -0.02
CA ASN A 172 -10.21 0.99 -0.20
C ASN A 172 -9.64 2.41 -0.21
N GLU A 173 -10.28 3.38 -0.90
CA GLU A 173 -9.87 4.79 -0.87
C GLU A 173 -9.83 5.37 0.55
N ILE A 174 -10.88 5.09 1.33
CA ILE A 174 -10.97 5.50 2.74
C ILE A 174 -9.81 4.87 3.53
N ALA A 175 -9.60 3.56 3.41
CA ALA A 175 -8.53 2.86 4.10
C ALA A 175 -7.13 3.42 3.76
N VAL A 176 -6.87 3.72 2.48
CA VAL A 176 -5.61 4.31 2.03
C VAL A 176 -5.39 5.70 2.63
N PHE A 177 -6.43 6.54 2.64
CA PHE A 177 -6.33 7.86 3.26
C PHE A 177 -5.94 7.76 4.73
N TRP A 178 -6.61 6.89 5.49
CA TRP A 178 -6.32 6.71 6.91
C TRP A 178 -4.95 6.10 7.17
N GLN A 179 -4.46 5.22 6.29
CA GLN A 179 -3.07 4.75 6.34
C GLN A 179 -2.11 5.94 6.23
N VAL A 180 -2.27 6.77 5.20
CA VAL A 180 -1.41 7.94 4.97
C VAL A 180 -1.48 8.93 6.12
N PHE A 181 -2.68 9.25 6.59
CA PHE A 181 -2.88 10.15 7.72
C PHE A 181 -2.19 9.63 8.99
N THR A 182 -2.36 8.35 9.30
CA THR A 182 -1.77 7.73 10.49
C THR A 182 -0.24 7.76 10.43
N VAL A 183 0.35 7.38 9.30
CA VAL A 183 1.82 7.38 9.11
C VAL A 183 2.38 8.80 9.19
N ASP A 184 1.74 9.77 8.54
CA ASP A 184 2.17 11.18 8.58
C ASP A 184 2.18 11.72 10.01
N ARG A 185 1.09 11.49 10.78
CA ARG A 185 0.97 12.00 12.15
C ARG A 185 1.88 11.26 13.13
N MET A 186 1.96 9.93 13.05
CA MET A 186 2.78 9.11 13.93
C MET A 186 4.26 9.48 13.82
N TRP A 187 4.81 9.54 12.62
CA TRP A 187 6.24 9.80 12.44
C TRP A 187 6.62 11.27 12.52
N SER A 188 5.70 12.17 12.19
CA SER A 188 5.90 13.60 12.47
C SER A 188 6.01 13.86 13.97
N ALA A 189 5.15 13.23 14.78
CA ALA A 189 5.25 13.29 16.23
C ALA A 189 6.53 12.63 16.76
N ALA A 190 6.89 11.45 16.27
CA ALA A 190 8.06 10.70 16.74
C ALA A 190 9.40 11.40 16.46
N TYR A 191 9.50 12.13 15.35
CA TYR A 191 10.75 12.76 14.90
C TYR A 191 10.73 14.29 14.92
N GLY A 192 9.65 14.92 15.40
CA GLY A 192 9.51 16.37 15.41
C GLY A 192 9.49 16.97 14.00
N LEU A 193 8.93 16.25 13.03
CA LEU A 193 8.82 16.70 11.64
C LEU A 193 7.53 17.49 11.44
N VAL A 194 7.50 18.29 10.38
CA VAL A 194 6.27 18.99 9.98
C VAL A 194 5.35 17.99 9.30
N ALA A 195 4.14 17.83 9.84
CA ALA A 195 3.10 17.01 9.24
C ALA A 195 2.79 17.49 7.81
N ALA A 196 2.78 16.56 6.86
CA ALA A 196 2.53 16.84 5.45
C ALA A 196 1.07 17.24 5.22
N LEU A 197 0.14 16.65 5.99
CA LEU A 197 -1.28 16.98 5.93
C LEU A 197 -1.55 18.20 6.81
N PRO A 198 -2.02 19.32 6.24
CA PRO A 198 -2.19 20.58 6.97
C PRO A 198 -3.33 20.53 8.00
N ASP A 199 -3.21 21.32 9.06
CA ASP A 199 -4.29 21.53 10.03
C ASP A 199 -5.32 22.59 9.58
N GLU A 200 -6.54 22.40 10.08
CA GLU A 200 -7.85 22.87 9.60
C GLU A 200 -8.09 24.39 9.61
N SER A 201 -7.55 25.15 8.66
CA SER A 201 -7.92 26.57 8.47
C SER A 201 -8.70 26.88 7.20
N SER A 202 -8.60 26.06 6.14
CA SER A 202 -9.28 26.30 4.85
C SER A 202 -10.19 25.15 4.43
N PRO A 203 -11.35 25.41 3.80
CA PRO A 203 -12.30 24.37 3.37
C PRO A 203 -11.67 23.27 2.51
N SER A 204 -10.75 23.61 1.60
CA SER A 204 -10.04 22.67 0.72
C SER A 204 -9.03 21.76 1.43
N ARG A 205 -8.75 22.03 2.71
CA ARG A 205 -7.81 21.28 3.56
C ARG A 205 -8.51 20.51 4.67
N ARG A 206 -9.83 20.70 4.85
CA ARG A 206 -10.62 19.96 5.83
C ARG A 206 -10.67 18.49 5.45
N ILE A 207 -10.51 17.63 6.45
CA ILE A 207 -10.69 16.19 6.31
C ILE A 207 -12.19 15.90 6.44
N THR A 208 -12.81 15.43 5.36
CA THR A 208 -14.22 14.99 5.38
C THR A 208 -14.37 13.49 5.12
N THR A 209 -13.25 12.78 4.94
CA THR A 209 -13.23 11.34 4.76
C THR A 209 -13.68 10.67 6.06
N PRO A 210 -14.72 9.81 6.03
CA PRO A 210 -15.22 9.14 7.22
C PRO A 210 -14.16 8.16 7.75
N PHE A 211 -14.18 7.90 9.05
CA PHE A 211 -13.38 6.81 9.61
C PHE A 211 -13.75 5.47 8.94
N PRO A 212 -12.80 4.52 8.81
CA PRO A 212 -13.09 3.19 8.29
C PRO A 212 -14.21 2.56 9.14
N ALA A 213 -15.23 2.00 8.50
CA ALA A 213 -16.27 1.27 9.21
C ALA A 213 -15.68 -0.05 9.76
N ASN A 214 -16.03 -0.38 11.01
CA ASN A 214 -15.68 -1.65 11.64
C ASN A 214 -16.49 -2.81 11.07
#